data_AF-B9JF20-F1
#
_entry.id   AF-B9JF20-F1
#
_cell.length_a   1.000
_cell.length_b   1.000
_cell.length_c   1.000
_cell.angle_alpha   90.00
_cell.angle_beta   90.00
_cell.angle_gamma   90.00
#
_symmetry.space_group_name_H-M   'P 1'
#
loop_
_entity.id
_entity.type
_entity.pdbx_description
1 polymer ?
#
loop_
_entity_poly.entity_id
_entity_poly.type
_entity_poly.pdbx_seq_one_letter_code
_entity_poly.pdbx_strand_id
1 'polypeptide(L)'
;MRVSKEVEGPSLVDVLAFTMIENTDDVARVERSAAERMAAVRGWYGWRVQSVDIAEDTDELVRLTVNAEPVGAGYRPDPVKYEFLVGSNNRRRSARFDAFLHACGIIGQIDEDRELVGRYFSTRNRGRTAGDFGSLINALSA
;
A
#
# COMPACT_ATOMS: atom_id res chain seq x y z
N MET A 1 -35.42 -5.75 18.94
CA MET A 1 -34.41 -6.82 19.02
C MET A 1 -33.71 -6.89 17.67
N ARG A 2 -32.38 -6.70 17.63
CA ARG A 2 -31.58 -6.50 16.41
C ARG A 2 -31.51 -7.79 15.59
N VAL A 3 -31.89 -7.74 14.31
CA VAL A 3 -31.54 -8.78 13.34
C VAL A 3 -30.25 -8.33 12.66
N SER A 4 -29.11 -8.80 13.19
CA SER A 4 -27.85 -8.73 12.46
C SER A 4 -27.88 -9.87 11.44
N LYS A 5 -28.28 -9.60 10.19
CA LYS A 5 -27.97 -10.50 9.09
C LYS A 5 -26.46 -10.36 8.84
N GLU A 6 -25.67 -11.27 9.40
CA GLU A 6 -24.33 -11.51 8.89
C GLU A 6 -24.49 -12.01 7.46
N VAL A 7 -24.01 -11.20 6.52
CA VAL A 7 -23.92 -11.59 5.11
C VAL A 7 -22.72 -12.52 5.02
N GLU A 8 -22.95 -13.82 5.18
CA GLU A 8 -21.96 -14.83 4.81
C GLU A 8 -21.83 -14.82 3.28
N GLY A 9 -20.69 -14.35 2.79
CA GLY A 9 -20.35 -14.41 1.37
C GLY A 9 -20.16 -15.86 0.91
N PRO A 10 -20.29 -16.12 -0.41
CA PRO A 10 -20.18 -17.48 -0.95
C PRO A 10 -18.84 -18.12 -0.59
N SER A 11 -18.85 -19.43 -0.36
CA SER A 11 -17.64 -20.15 0.01
C SER A 11 -16.63 -20.17 -1.15
N LEU A 12 -15.34 -20.30 -0.85
CA LEU A 12 -14.28 -20.39 -1.87
C LEU A 12 -14.55 -21.55 -2.87
N VAL A 13 -15.25 -22.59 -2.41
CA VAL A 13 -15.67 -23.75 -3.22
C VAL A 13 -16.77 -23.37 -4.20
N ASP A 14 -17.71 -22.49 -3.82
CA ASP A 14 -18.77 -21.98 -4.71
C ASP A 14 -18.21 -21.02 -5.78
N VAL A 15 -17.18 -20.24 -5.43
CA VAL A 15 -16.46 -19.38 -6.38
C VAL A 15 -15.64 -20.24 -7.36
N LEU A 16 -14.99 -21.30 -6.89
CA LEU A 16 -14.24 -22.24 -7.74
C LEU A 16 -15.16 -23.08 -8.64
N ALA A 17 -16.33 -23.51 -8.14
CA ALA A 17 -17.31 -24.26 -8.91
C ALA A 17 -17.88 -23.45 -10.10
N PHE A 18 -17.89 -22.11 -10.01
CA PHE A 18 -18.28 -21.22 -11.11
C PHE A 18 -17.16 -21.01 -12.15
N THR A 19 -15.91 -21.41 -11.85
CA THR A 19 -14.72 -21.22 -12.70
C THR A 19 -14.39 -22.39 -13.63
N MET A 20 -15.27 -23.39 -13.78
CA MET A 20 -15.13 -24.43 -14.82
C MET A 20 -15.41 -23.91 -16.26
N ILE A 21 -15.00 -22.68 -16.59
CA ILE A 21 -15.13 -22.07 -17.93
C ILE A 21 -13.80 -21.37 -18.33
N GLU A 22 -12.95 -22.13 -19.00
CA GLU A 22 -12.15 -21.87 -20.22
C GLU A 22 -11.48 -20.51 -20.56
N ASN A 23 -11.39 -19.50 -19.68
CA ASN A 23 -10.56 -18.30 -19.98
C ASN A 23 -9.83 -17.70 -18.75
N THR A 24 -8.50 -17.69 -18.81
CA THR A 24 -7.57 -17.25 -17.76
C THR A 24 -7.69 -15.76 -17.39
N ASP A 25 -8.11 -14.90 -18.32
CA ASP A 25 -8.23 -13.44 -18.08
C ASP A 25 -9.47 -13.07 -17.25
N ASP A 26 -10.53 -13.87 -17.36
CA ASP A 26 -11.75 -13.67 -16.58
C ASP A 26 -11.56 -14.10 -15.11
N VAL A 27 -10.71 -15.09 -14.85
CA VAL A 27 -10.28 -15.51 -13.49
C VAL A 27 -9.50 -14.39 -12.80
N ALA A 28 -8.52 -13.79 -13.49
CA ALA A 28 -7.70 -12.71 -12.93
C ALA A 28 -8.50 -11.42 -12.63
N ARG A 29 -9.60 -11.18 -13.36
CA ARG A 29 -10.52 -10.06 -13.13
C ARG A 29 -11.37 -10.26 -11.86
N VAL A 30 -11.78 -11.50 -11.56
CA VAL A 30 -12.56 -11.83 -10.35
C VAL A 30 -11.68 -11.85 -9.10
N GLU A 31 -10.46 -12.38 -9.17
CA GLU A 31 -9.49 -12.36 -8.06
C GLU A 31 -9.08 -10.93 -7.66
N ARG A 32 -8.91 -10.02 -8.63
CA ARG A 32 -8.67 -8.59 -8.36
C ARG A 32 -9.85 -7.92 -7.66
N SER A 33 -11.08 -8.23 -8.09
CA SER A 33 -12.30 -7.66 -7.50
C SER A 33 -12.59 -8.20 -6.08
N ALA A 34 -12.10 -9.40 -5.73
CA ALA A 34 -12.18 -9.97 -4.39
C ALA A 34 -11.08 -9.44 -3.45
N ALA A 35 -9.83 -9.32 -3.93
CA ALA A 35 -8.73 -8.72 -3.16
C ALA A 35 -8.96 -7.23 -2.84
N GLU A 36 -9.67 -6.51 -3.73
CA GLU A 36 -10.12 -5.13 -3.53
C GLU A 36 -11.21 -4.98 -2.47
N ARG A 37 -12.05 -6.00 -2.29
CA ARG A 37 -13.11 -5.98 -1.27
C ARG A 37 -12.59 -6.36 0.12
N MET A 38 -11.56 -7.21 0.22
CA MET A 38 -10.97 -7.60 1.52
C MET A 38 -10.01 -6.55 2.09
N ALA A 39 -9.35 -5.72 1.27
CA ALA A 39 -8.55 -4.59 1.73
C ALA A 39 -9.39 -3.43 2.32
N ALA A 40 -10.70 -3.40 2.00
CA ALA A 40 -11.64 -2.35 2.38
C ALA A 40 -12.31 -2.54 3.77
N VAL A 41 -12.04 -3.62 4.52
CA VAL A 41 -12.73 -3.91 5.80
C VAL A 41 -11.90 -3.52 7.03
N ARG A 42 -11.56 -2.22 7.17
CA ARG A 42 -11.30 -1.52 8.45
C ARG A 42 -9.87 -1.49 9.02
N GLY A 43 -8.92 -0.80 8.38
CA GLY A 43 -7.75 -0.38 9.13
C GLY A 43 -6.72 0.43 8.39
N TRP A 44 -6.14 1.38 9.10
CA TRP A 44 -4.81 1.89 8.78
C TRP A 44 -3.78 0.92 9.35
N TYR A 45 -2.74 0.65 8.57
CA TYR A 45 -1.66 -0.25 8.92
C TYR A 45 -0.40 0.55 9.14
N GLY A 46 0.20 0.46 10.33
CA GLY A 46 1.46 1.10 10.65
C GLY A 46 2.65 0.40 10.00
N TRP A 47 3.61 1.19 9.53
CA TRP A 47 4.83 0.77 8.87
C TRP A 47 6.02 1.62 9.32
N ARG A 48 7.21 1.04 9.27
CA ARG A 48 8.49 1.73 9.43
C ARG A 48 9.32 1.51 8.18
N VAL A 49 9.90 2.57 7.66
CA VAL A 49 10.83 2.49 6.53
C VAL A 49 12.11 1.80 6.98
N GLN A 50 12.44 0.67 6.37
CA GLN A 50 13.63 -0.12 6.68
C GLN A 50 14.81 0.28 5.80
N SER A 51 14.57 0.39 4.50
CA SER A 51 15.56 0.83 3.51
C SER A 51 14.87 1.51 2.34
N VAL A 52 15.65 2.28 1.59
CA VAL A 52 15.25 2.91 0.35
C VAL A 52 16.28 2.53 -0.70
N ASP A 53 15.82 1.93 -1.80
CA ASP A 53 16.67 1.64 -2.95
C ASP A 53 16.36 2.65 -4.05
N ILE A 54 17.40 3.21 -4.64
CA ILE A 54 17.29 4.17 -5.73
C ILE A 54 17.90 3.56 -6.98
N ALA A 55 17.08 3.40 -8.02
CA ALA A 55 17.53 3.00 -9.34
C ALA A 55 17.31 4.15 -10.32
N GLU A 56 18.36 4.55 -11.01
CA GLU A 56 18.24 5.43 -12.16
C GLU A 56 17.53 4.67 -13.28
N ASP A 57 16.44 5.24 -13.78
CA ASP A 57 15.72 4.71 -14.94
C ASP A 57 16.15 5.49 -16.19
N THR A 58 15.99 4.89 -17.36
CA THR A 58 16.13 5.64 -18.62
C THR A 58 15.07 6.75 -18.66
N ASP A 59 15.44 7.94 -19.14
CA ASP A 59 14.58 9.15 -19.30
C ASP A 59 14.47 10.12 -18.11
N GLU A 60 15.57 10.38 -17.38
CA GLU A 60 15.65 11.39 -16.29
C GLU A 60 14.70 11.12 -15.11
N LEU A 61 14.15 9.90 -15.03
CA LEU A 61 13.33 9.43 -13.94
C LEU A 61 14.15 8.51 -13.03
N VAL A 62 13.89 8.63 -11.76
CA VAL A 62 14.52 7.86 -10.70
C VAL A 62 13.42 7.03 -10.04
N ARG A 63 13.64 5.73 -9.97
CA ARG A 63 12.75 4.79 -9.28
C ARG A 63 13.24 4.64 -7.85
N LEU A 64 12.39 5.06 -6.92
CA LEU A 64 12.61 4.96 -5.50
C LEU A 64 11.76 3.81 -4.96
N THR A 65 12.41 2.77 -4.45
CA THR A 65 11.76 1.62 -3.81
C THR A 65 11.91 1.73 -2.31
N VAL A 66 10.83 1.98 -1.60
CA VAL A 66 10.77 1.98 -0.14
C VAL A 66 10.43 0.58 0.34
N ASN A 67 11.35 -0.05 1.06
CA ASN A 67 11.11 -1.29 1.78
C ASN A 67 10.63 -0.92 3.18
N ALA A 68 9.44 -1.39 3.56
CA ALA A 68 8.85 -1.08 4.86
C ALA A 68 8.54 -2.33 5.67
N GLU A 69 8.90 -2.29 6.96
CA GLU A 69 8.57 -3.33 7.93
C GLU A 69 7.29 -2.95 8.70
N PRO A 70 6.42 -3.92 9.05
CA PRO A 70 5.20 -3.64 9.79
C PRO A 70 5.49 -3.17 11.22
N VAL A 71 4.63 -2.29 11.74
CA VAL A 71 4.71 -1.79 13.12
C VAL A 71 3.51 -2.32 13.92
N GLY A 72 3.80 -2.96 15.06
CA GLY A 72 2.80 -3.50 16.00
C GLY A 72 2.72 -5.03 16.03
N ALA A 73 1.96 -5.57 16.98
CA ALA A 73 1.75 -7.00 17.15
C ALA A 73 0.63 -7.51 16.25
N GLY A 74 0.99 -8.05 15.09
CA GLY A 74 0.07 -8.71 14.17
C GLY A 74 0.85 -9.19 12.94
N TYR A 75 0.69 -10.46 12.58
CA TYR A 75 1.31 -11.00 11.38
C TYR A 75 0.82 -10.23 10.15
N ARG A 76 1.75 -9.61 9.42
CA ARG A 76 1.49 -8.96 8.14
C ARG A 76 2.50 -9.52 7.15
N PRO A 77 2.05 -10.04 6.00
CA PRO A 77 2.92 -10.76 5.10
C PRO A 77 3.92 -9.79 4.47
N ASP A 78 5.19 -10.17 4.62
CA ASP A 78 6.41 -9.62 4.02
C ASP A 78 6.65 -8.11 4.06
N PRO A 79 7.92 -7.67 3.98
CA PRO A 79 8.24 -6.27 3.75
C PRO A 79 7.46 -5.75 2.54
N VAL A 80 6.65 -4.71 2.73
CA VAL A 80 5.90 -4.13 1.62
C VAL A 80 6.81 -3.16 0.90
N LYS A 81 6.96 -3.39 -0.40
CA LYS A 81 7.67 -2.50 -1.31
C LYS A 81 6.71 -1.46 -1.83
N TYR A 82 7.07 -0.19 -1.62
CA TYR A 82 6.38 0.95 -2.22
C TYR A 82 7.30 1.59 -3.24
N GLU A 83 6.96 1.48 -4.51
CA GLU A 83 7.74 2.07 -5.59
C GLU A 83 7.21 3.47 -5.89
N PHE A 84 8.10 4.42 -6.16
CA PHE A 84 7.75 5.78 -6.55
C PHE A 84 8.64 6.21 -7.70
N LEU A 85 8.07 6.92 -8.66
CA LEU A 85 8.82 7.59 -9.71
C LEU A 85 9.00 9.05 -9.31
N VAL A 86 10.25 9.49 -9.24
CA VAL A 86 10.65 10.87 -8.97
C VAL A 86 11.54 11.35 -10.10
N GLY A 87 11.49 12.63 -10.45
CA GLY A 87 12.39 13.23 -11.42
C GLY A 87 13.79 13.37 -10.84
N SER A 88 14.80 13.25 -11.69
CA SER A 88 16.23 13.35 -11.35
C SER A 88 16.64 14.61 -10.58
N ASN A 89 15.86 15.69 -10.69
CA ASN A 89 16.10 16.98 -10.02
C ASN A 89 15.23 17.21 -8.77
N ASN A 90 14.50 16.20 -8.30
CA ASN A 90 13.57 16.28 -7.17
C ASN A 90 12.46 17.36 -7.32
N ARG A 91 12.29 17.93 -8.52
CA ARG A 91 11.26 18.94 -8.83
C ARG A 91 9.97 18.32 -9.37
N ARG A 92 10.04 17.09 -9.89
CA ARG A 92 8.89 16.39 -10.47
C ARG A 92 8.62 15.13 -9.66
N ARG A 93 7.67 15.17 -8.74
CA ARG A 93 7.29 14.03 -7.90
C ARG A 93 5.80 13.75 -8.02
N SER A 94 5.44 12.47 -7.90
CA SER A 94 4.04 12.07 -7.93
C SER A 94 3.34 12.51 -6.65
N ALA A 95 2.05 12.85 -6.73
CA ALA A 95 1.23 13.15 -5.55
C ALA A 95 1.20 11.98 -4.54
N ARG A 96 1.42 10.74 -5.02
CA ARG A 96 1.55 9.56 -4.16
C ARG A 96 2.82 9.61 -3.31
N PHE A 97 3.93 10.05 -3.91
CA PHE A 97 5.18 10.24 -3.19
C PHE A 97 5.08 11.40 -2.20
N ASP A 98 4.45 12.52 -2.58
CA ASP A 98 4.18 13.64 -1.66
C ASP A 98 3.40 13.19 -0.44
N ALA A 99 2.31 12.45 -0.64
CA ALA A 99 1.50 11.93 0.46
C ALA A 99 2.29 10.97 1.36
N PHE A 100 3.18 10.15 0.79
CA PHE A 100 4.10 9.32 1.55
C PHE A 100 5.08 10.17 2.39
N LEU A 101 5.69 11.22 1.83
CA LEU A 101 6.57 12.13 2.58
C LEU A 101 5.83 12.80 3.74
N HIS A 102 4.62 13.31 3.48
CA HIS A 102 3.76 13.90 4.51
C HIS A 102 3.38 12.88 5.60
N ALA A 103 3.07 11.64 5.22
CA ALA A 103 2.78 10.55 6.14
C ALA A 103 3.97 10.21 7.05
N CYS A 104 5.19 10.34 6.54
CA CYS A 104 6.45 10.21 7.28
C CYS A 104 6.80 11.45 8.13
N GLY A 105 5.99 12.51 8.10
CA GLY A 105 6.21 13.76 8.82
C GLY A 105 7.22 14.71 8.16
N ILE A 106 7.51 14.52 6.88
CA ILE A 106 8.42 15.36 6.10
C ILE A 106 7.60 16.43 5.40
N ILE A 107 7.91 17.70 5.69
CA ILE A 107 7.26 18.87 5.09
C ILE A 107 8.32 19.57 4.23
N GLY A 108 8.36 19.25 2.93
CA GLY A 108 9.30 19.89 2.00
C GLY A 108 9.95 18.94 1.01
N GLN A 109 11.21 19.22 0.67
CA GLN A 109 12.07 18.34 -0.12
C GLN A 109 12.92 17.49 0.82
N ILE A 110 13.28 16.29 0.34
CA ILE A 110 14.32 15.45 0.94
C ILE A 110 15.55 15.60 0.07
N ASP A 111 16.69 15.91 0.68
CA ASP A 111 17.96 16.02 -0.05
C ASP A 111 18.69 14.68 -0.05
N GLU A 112 18.44 13.84 0.96
CA GLU A 112 19.07 12.53 1.09
C GLU A 112 18.06 11.43 1.47
N ASP A 113 18.24 10.25 0.86
CA ASP A 113 17.43 9.03 1.09
C ASP A 113 17.46 8.55 2.54
N ARG A 114 18.58 8.74 3.24
CA ARG A 114 18.74 8.44 4.67
C ARG A 114 17.74 9.17 5.57
N GLU A 115 17.15 10.27 5.11
CA GLU A 115 16.11 11.00 5.85
C GLU A 115 14.80 10.20 5.99
N LEU A 116 14.57 9.23 5.09
CA LEU A 116 13.41 8.35 5.09
C LEU A 116 13.60 7.13 5.99
N VAL A 117 14.82 6.63 6.13
CA VAL A 117 15.10 5.41 6.89
C VAL A 117 14.73 5.59 8.36
N GLY A 118 13.98 4.65 8.91
CA GLY A 118 13.48 4.68 10.28
C GLY A 118 12.25 5.56 10.50
N ARG A 119 11.74 6.26 9.47
CA ARG A 119 10.48 7.02 9.56
C ARG A 119 9.29 6.07 9.64
N TYR A 120 8.25 6.55 10.30
CA TYR A 120 7.01 5.81 10.50
C TYR A 120 5.89 6.44 9.70
N PHE A 121 5.03 5.60 9.15
CA PHE A 121 3.85 6.00 8.41
C PHE A 121 2.75 4.97 8.60
N SER A 122 1.57 5.24 8.06
CA SER A 122 0.52 4.25 7.91
C SER A 122 0.01 4.20 6.49
N THR A 123 -0.48 3.03 6.08
CA THR A 123 -1.20 2.86 4.82
C THR A 123 -2.50 2.11 4.99
N ARG A 124 -3.44 2.39 4.09
CA ARG A 124 -4.61 1.55 3.84
C ARG A 124 -4.58 1.09 2.38
N ASN A 125 -5.39 0.11 1.99
CA ASN A 125 -5.47 -0.33 0.58
C ASN A 125 -4.10 -0.57 -0.10
N ARG A 126 -3.06 -0.95 0.66
CA ARG A 126 -1.67 -1.11 0.19
C ARG A 126 -1.03 0.13 -0.45
N GLY A 127 -1.46 1.34 -0.09
CA GLY A 127 -0.84 2.57 -0.62
C GLY A 127 -1.03 2.74 -2.13
N ARG A 128 -2.15 2.26 -2.69
CA ARG A 128 -2.41 2.34 -4.14
C ARG A 128 -2.50 3.80 -4.62
N THR A 129 -3.11 4.67 -3.81
CA THR A 129 -3.34 6.09 -4.11
C THR A 129 -2.70 7.02 -3.08
N ALA A 130 -2.63 8.32 -3.37
CA ALA A 130 -2.11 9.31 -2.42
C ALA A 130 -2.91 9.34 -1.09
N GLY A 131 -4.23 9.20 -1.15
CA GLY A 131 -5.10 9.19 0.03
C GLY A 131 -5.02 7.89 0.85
N ASP A 132 -4.17 6.95 0.45
CA ASP A 132 -3.92 5.70 1.16
C ASP A 132 -2.69 5.77 2.07
N PHE A 133 -2.03 6.92 2.16
CA PHE A 133 -0.91 7.20 3.08
C PHE A 133 -1.34 8.18 4.17
N GLY A 134 -0.90 7.95 5.40
CA GLY A 134 -1.26 8.77 6.55
C GLY A 134 -0.22 8.64 7.66
N SER A 135 -0.31 9.50 8.69
CA SER A 135 0.59 9.40 9.84
C SER A 135 0.39 8.08 10.58
N LEU A 136 1.40 7.62 11.33
CA LEU A 136 1.29 6.41 12.15
C LEU A 136 0.09 6.47 13.12
N ILE A 137 -0.29 7.67 13.59
CA ILE A 137 -1.43 7.90 14.49
C ILE A 137 -2.72 7.30 13.94
N ASN A 138 -2.93 7.35 12.62
CA ASN A 138 -4.12 6.78 12.00
C ASN A 138 -4.22 5.26 12.22
N ALA A 139 -3.08 4.55 12.25
CA ALA A 139 -3.01 3.11 12.53
C ALA A 139 -3.08 2.78 14.03
N LEU A 140 -2.72 3.73 14.90
CA LEU A 140 -2.81 3.55 16.35
C LEU A 140 -4.19 3.91 16.91
N SER A 141 -5.00 4.65 16.14
CA SER A 141 -6.34 5.10 16.50
C SER A 141 -7.46 4.25 15.87
N ALA A 142 -7.10 3.29 14.99
CA ALA A 142 -8.00 2.38 14.30
C ALA A 142 -8.17 1.07 15.07
#